data_AF-A0A8K0KQV3-F1
#
_entry.id   AF-A0A8K0KQV3-F1
#
_cell.length_a   1.000
_cell.length_b   1.000
_cell.length_c   1.000
_cell.angle_alpha   90.00
_cell.angle_beta   90.00
_cell.angle_gamma   90.00
#
_symmetry.space_group_name_H-M   'P 1'
#
loop_
_entity.id
_entity.type
_entity.pdbx_description
1 polymer ?
#
loop_
_entity_poly.entity_id
_entity_poly.type
_entity_poly.pdbx_seq_one_letter_code
_entity_poly.pdbx_strand_id
1 'polypeptide(L)'
;MEYMLNSSDLFQPNPPIQSNILAKRIVSYKPISSLDNLSVIEFLIKDSGDAYKDLNSIYRNLNLKLCKKDLPNFTNSDSKQPGVVNNILHSLFEHCNVYLNGTLKMY
;
A
#
# COMPACT_ATOMS: atom_id res chain seq x y z
N MET A 1 -9.61 -16.87 -39.67
CA MET A 1 -8.22 -16.40 -39.55
C MET A 1 -7.61 -17.11 -38.37
N GLU A 2 -6.79 -18.12 -38.63
CA GLU A 2 -6.04 -18.83 -37.59
C GLU A 2 -4.95 -17.91 -37.06
N TYR A 3 -4.88 -17.75 -35.73
CA TYR A 3 -3.77 -17.08 -35.07
C TYR A 3 -2.57 -18.02 -35.11
N MET A 4 -1.82 -18.04 -36.21
CA MET A 4 -0.49 -18.64 -36.20
C MET A 4 0.43 -17.72 -35.42
N LEU A 5 0.76 -18.12 -34.18
CA LEU A 5 1.94 -17.61 -33.50
C LEU A 5 3.13 -17.87 -34.43
N ASN A 6 3.84 -16.81 -34.82
CA ASN A 6 5.06 -16.93 -35.60
C ASN A 6 5.99 -17.92 -34.89
N SER A 7 6.52 -18.92 -35.59
CA SER A 7 7.36 -19.97 -35.00
C SER A 7 8.61 -19.43 -34.30
N SER A 8 9.05 -18.22 -34.68
CA SER A 8 10.16 -17.50 -34.06
C SER A 8 9.80 -16.86 -32.71
N ASP A 9 8.51 -16.65 -32.44
CA ASP A 9 8.00 -16.06 -31.19
C ASP A 9 8.03 -17.06 -30.02
N LEU A 10 8.08 -18.36 -30.34
CA LEU A 10 8.19 -19.47 -29.38
C LEU A 10 9.54 -19.54 -28.67
N PHE A 11 10.57 -18.89 -29.25
CA PHE A 11 11.93 -18.84 -28.72
C PHE A 11 12.31 -17.47 -28.18
N GLN A 12 11.34 -16.53 -28.08
CA GLN A 12 11.59 -15.35 -27.28
C GLN A 12 11.94 -15.84 -25.86
N PRO A 13 13.01 -15.30 -25.24
CA PRO A 13 13.32 -15.65 -23.87
C PRO A 13 12.07 -15.35 -23.05
N ASN A 14 11.44 -16.42 -22.53
CA ASN A 14 10.31 -16.29 -21.61
C ASN A 14 10.69 -15.22 -20.60
N PRO A 15 9.76 -14.31 -20.24
CA PRO A 15 10.04 -13.31 -19.23
C PRO A 15 10.69 -14.02 -18.03
N PRO A 16 11.82 -13.50 -17.52
CA PRO A 16 12.71 -14.23 -16.65
C PRO A 16 11.90 -14.86 -15.52
N ILE A 17 11.81 -16.20 -15.56
CA ILE A 17 11.02 -16.94 -14.60
C ILE A 17 11.85 -16.93 -13.31
N GLN A 18 11.32 -16.29 -12.28
CA GLN A 18 12.00 -16.24 -10.99
C GLN A 18 12.14 -17.67 -10.44
N SER A 19 13.36 -18.22 -10.48
CA SER A 19 13.61 -19.61 -10.05
C SER A 19 13.76 -19.73 -8.54
N ASN A 20 14.34 -18.72 -7.89
CA ASN A 20 14.59 -18.69 -6.45
C ASN A 20 14.53 -17.25 -5.89
N ILE A 21 14.09 -17.10 -4.64
CA ILE A 21 14.19 -15.85 -3.88
C ILE A 21 15.54 -15.83 -3.16
N LEU A 22 16.45 -14.94 -3.55
CA LEU A 22 17.76 -14.78 -2.89
C LEU A 22 17.63 -14.09 -1.53
N ALA A 23 16.81 -13.05 -1.45
CA ALA A 23 16.56 -12.29 -0.23
C ALA A 23 15.19 -11.61 -0.30
N LYS A 24 14.54 -11.46 0.86
CA LYS A 24 13.32 -10.66 1.04
C LYS A 24 13.65 -9.44 1.90
N ARG A 25 13.19 -8.27 1.49
CA ARG A 25 13.28 -7.04 2.27
C ARG A 25 11.92 -6.37 2.40
N ILE A 26 11.70 -5.68 3.51
CA ILE A 26 10.51 -4.86 3.74
C ILE A 26 10.91 -3.41 3.52
N VAL A 27 10.11 -2.68 2.75
CA VAL A 27 10.34 -1.26 2.47
C VAL A 27 9.11 -0.49 2.95
N SER A 28 9.35 0.63 3.66
CA SER A 28 8.30 1.50 4.15
C SER A 28 8.21 2.76 3.28
N TYR A 29 6.99 3.13 2.89
CA TYR A 29 6.71 4.30 2.09
C TYR A 29 5.90 5.31 2.91
N LYS A 30 6.26 6.59 2.78
CA LYS A 30 5.49 7.69 3.35
C LYS A 30 4.49 8.23 2.32
N PRO A 31 3.36 8.80 2.75
CA PRO A 31 2.41 9.42 1.85
C PRO A 31 3.06 10.62 1.13
N ILE A 32 2.64 10.88 -0.10
CA ILE A 32 3.08 12.04 -0.87
C ILE A 32 2.28 13.31 -0.53
N SER A 33 1.05 13.14 -0.06
CA SER A 33 0.16 14.23 0.34
C SER A 33 0.29 14.57 1.83
N SER A 34 0.05 15.83 2.19
CA SER A 34 -0.15 16.20 3.61
C SER A 34 -1.47 15.61 4.10
N LEU A 35 -1.46 15.10 5.33
CA LEU A 35 -2.62 14.48 6.00
C LEU A 35 -3.64 15.51 6.50
N ASP A 36 -3.39 16.81 6.30
CA ASP A 36 -4.28 17.90 6.73
C ASP A 36 -5.59 17.96 5.93
N ASN A 37 -5.64 17.31 4.75
CA ASN A 37 -6.80 17.28 3.88
C ASN A 37 -7.31 15.84 3.72
N LEU A 38 -8.50 15.56 4.24
CA LEU A 38 -9.03 14.22 4.49
C LEU A 38 -9.53 13.46 3.25
N SER A 39 -9.32 13.97 2.03
CA SER A 39 -9.96 13.40 0.84
C SER A 39 -9.23 12.17 0.30
N VAL A 40 -7.89 12.19 0.16
CA VAL A 40 -7.13 11.07 -0.42
C VAL A 40 -5.70 11.00 0.15
N ILE A 41 -5.30 9.82 0.60
CA ILE A 41 -3.92 9.52 1.01
C ILE A 41 -3.25 8.74 -0.12
N GLU A 42 -2.24 9.34 -0.76
CA GLU A 42 -1.56 8.77 -1.91
C GLU A 42 -0.14 8.32 -1.57
N PHE A 43 0.30 7.23 -2.19
CA PHE A 43 1.64 6.67 -2.03
C PHE A 43 2.27 6.43 -3.40
N LEU A 44 3.52 6.89 -3.57
CA LEU A 44 4.30 6.63 -4.78
C LEU A 44 5.35 5.56 -4.50
N ILE A 45 5.13 4.36 -5.04
CA ILE A 45 6.02 3.21 -4.86
C ILE A 45 6.94 3.09 -6.09
N LYS A 46 8.06 3.82 -6.09
CA LYS A 46 9.06 3.77 -7.18
C LYS A 46 9.73 2.40 -7.26
N ASP A 47 9.98 1.92 -8.47
CA ASP A 47 10.73 0.69 -8.71
C ASP A 47 12.08 0.99 -9.36
N SER A 48 13.12 0.25 -8.97
CA SER A 48 14.46 0.34 -9.56
C SER A 48 14.74 -0.77 -10.56
N GLY A 49 13.84 -1.75 -10.72
CA GLY A 49 13.97 -2.86 -11.67
C GLY A 49 14.83 -4.02 -11.19
N ASP A 50 15.58 -3.86 -10.09
CA ASP A 50 16.47 -4.90 -9.55
C ASP A 50 15.76 -5.97 -8.71
N ALA A 51 14.55 -5.68 -8.22
CA ALA A 51 13.85 -6.56 -7.28
C ALA A 51 12.36 -6.63 -7.59
N TYR A 52 11.81 -7.84 -7.60
CA TYR A 52 10.38 -8.05 -7.72
C TYR A 52 9.65 -7.58 -6.44
N LYS A 53 8.51 -6.90 -6.62
CA LYS A 53 7.64 -6.50 -5.52
C LYS A 53 6.52 -7.51 -5.35
N ASP A 54 6.50 -8.15 -4.19
CA ASP A 54 5.41 -9.02 -3.79
C ASP A 54 4.17 -8.20 -3.42
N LEU A 55 3.22 -8.12 -4.36
CA LEU A 55 1.95 -7.40 -4.19
C LEU A 55 1.00 -8.08 -3.19
N ASN A 56 1.20 -9.37 -2.89
CA ASN A 56 0.41 -10.07 -1.87
C ASN A 56 0.83 -9.66 -0.45
N SER A 57 2.05 -9.18 -0.28
CA SER A 57 2.62 -8.79 1.02
C SER A 57 2.67 -7.26 1.20
N ILE A 58 1.61 -6.54 0.83
CA ILE A 58 1.49 -5.09 1.05
C ILE A 58 0.62 -4.83 2.29
N TYR A 59 1.19 -4.13 3.26
CA TYR A 59 0.52 -3.78 4.51
C TYR A 59 0.44 -2.26 4.67
N ARG A 60 -0.72 -1.77 5.12
CA ARG A 60 -0.89 -0.37 5.54
C ARG A 60 -0.69 -0.28 7.05
N ASN A 61 0.26 0.55 7.46
CA ASN A 61 0.54 0.80 8.87
C ASN A 61 0.00 2.17 9.27
N LEU A 62 -0.71 2.21 10.39
CA LEU A 62 -1.28 3.44 10.94
C LEU A 62 -0.74 3.67 12.34
N ASN A 63 -0.24 4.87 12.60
CA ASN A 63 0.17 5.31 13.93
C ASN A 63 -0.77 6.43 14.35
N LEU A 64 -1.56 6.19 15.40
CA LEU A 64 -2.54 7.14 15.91
C LEU A 64 -2.28 7.45 17.37
N LYS A 65 -2.63 8.68 17.73
CA LYS A 65 -2.71 9.12 19.11
C LYS A 65 -4.06 9.77 19.34
N LEU A 66 -4.80 9.33 20.35
CA LEU A 66 -6.00 10.01 20.80
C LEU A 66 -5.57 11.23 21.61
N CYS A 67 -6.09 12.41 21.24
CA CYS A 67 -5.84 13.68 21.91
C CYS A 67 -7.18 14.31 22.32
N LYS A 68 -7.15 15.21 23.30
CA LYS A 68 -8.28 16.10 23.56
C LYS A 68 -8.30 17.19 22.50
N LYS A 69 -9.46 17.81 22.29
CA LYS A 69 -9.64 18.90 21.33
C LYS A 69 -8.59 20.01 21.50
N ASP A 70 -8.30 20.36 22.76
CA ASP A 70 -7.43 21.50 23.09
C ASP A 70 -6.15 21.09 23.83
N LEU A 71 -5.95 19.79 24.13
CA LEU A 71 -4.76 19.29 24.84
C LEU A 71 -4.19 18.01 24.22
N PRO A 72 -2.86 17.88 24.17
CA PRO A 72 -2.20 16.77 23.49
C PRO A 72 -2.28 15.42 24.24
N ASN A 73 -2.64 15.40 25.52
CA ASN A 73 -2.61 14.20 26.37
C ASN A 73 -3.83 14.11 27.30
N PHE A 74 -4.23 12.88 27.60
CA PHE A 74 -5.09 12.57 28.74
C PHE A 74 -4.25 12.48 30.02
N THR A 75 -4.83 12.89 31.14
CA THR A 75 -4.23 12.85 32.48
C THR A 75 -4.95 11.83 33.35
N ASN A 76 -4.30 11.32 34.40
CA ASN A 76 -4.90 10.35 35.32
C ASN A 76 -6.11 10.90 36.10
N SER A 77 -6.31 12.21 36.08
CA SER A 77 -7.47 12.91 36.63
C SER A 77 -8.69 12.93 35.70
N ASP A 78 -8.55 12.49 34.44
CA ASP A 78 -9.66 12.46 33.50
C ASP A 78 -10.62 11.32 33.85
N SER A 79 -11.87 11.67 34.13
CA SER A 79 -12.92 10.72 34.52
C SER A 79 -13.33 9.75 33.40
N LYS A 80 -13.01 10.08 32.14
CA LYS A 80 -13.30 9.24 30.97
C LYS A 80 -12.11 9.25 30.02
N GLN A 81 -11.51 8.09 29.82
CA GLN A 81 -10.51 7.88 28.77
C GLN A 81 -11.21 7.33 27.52
N PRO A 82 -11.09 7.99 26.36
CA PRO A 82 -11.68 7.48 25.15
C PRO A 82 -10.93 6.24 24.67
N GLY A 83 -11.69 5.21 24.33
CA GLY A 83 -11.21 4.03 23.64
C GLY A 83 -11.72 4.00 22.21
N VAL A 84 -11.06 3.21 21.38
CA VAL A 84 -11.55 2.94 20.03
C VAL A 84 -12.51 1.76 20.11
N VAL A 85 -13.72 1.93 19.56
CA VAL A 85 -14.78 0.91 19.63
C VAL A 85 -14.76 -0.06 18.44
N ASN A 86 -14.26 0.38 17.27
CA ASN A 86 -14.24 -0.39 16.03
C ASN A 86 -12.83 -0.60 15.49
N ASN A 87 -12.69 -1.50 14.51
CA ASN A 87 -11.47 -1.59 13.72
C ASN A 87 -11.25 -0.26 12.95
N ILE A 88 -10.27 0.50 13.42
CA ILE A 88 -9.85 1.79 12.89
C ILE A 88 -9.56 1.71 11.40
N LEU A 89 -8.78 0.72 10.99
CA LEU A 89 -8.37 0.57 9.59
C LEU A 89 -9.56 0.34 8.67
N HIS A 90 -10.58 -0.38 9.15
CA HIS A 90 -11.81 -0.59 8.40
C HIS A 90 -12.70 0.65 8.38
N SER A 91 -12.66 1.47 9.43
CA SER A 91 -13.55 2.64 9.55
C SER A 91 -13.00 3.89 8.85
N LEU A 92 -11.67 4.02 8.74
CA LEU A 92 -11.02 5.20 8.15
C LEU A 92 -10.89 5.14 6.63
N PHE A 93 -10.81 3.94 6.05
CA PHE A 93 -10.55 3.77 4.63
C PHE A 93 -11.73 3.09 3.97
N GLU A 94 -12.39 3.82 3.07
CA GLU A 94 -13.52 3.29 2.30
C GLU A 94 -13.04 2.46 1.12
N HIS A 95 -12.14 3.01 0.29
CA HIS A 95 -11.66 2.38 -0.95
C HIS A 95 -10.12 2.43 -1.07
N CYS A 96 -9.54 1.56 -1.92
CA CYS A 96 -8.10 1.52 -2.16
C CYS A 96 -7.77 1.28 -3.63
N ASN A 97 -7.56 2.37 -4.38
CA ASN A 97 -7.22 2.27 -5.79
C ASN A 97 -5.71 1.99 -5.99
N VAL A 98 -5.39 0.98 -6.82
CA VAL A 98 -4.01 0.66 -7.21
C VAL A 98 -3.80 0.94 -8.68
N TYR A 99 -2.83 1.80 -8.98
CA TYR A 99 -2.44 2.16 -10.35
C TYR A 99 -1.09 1.53 -10.70
N LEU A 100 -1.02 0.90 -11.87
CA LEU A 100 0.23 0.44 -12.48
C LEU A 100 0.46 1.24 -13.77
N ASN A 101 1.55 2.01 -13.82
CA ASN A 101 1.89 2.88 -14.95
C ASN A 101 0.72 3.77 -15.39
N GLY A 102 0.02 4.38 -14.42
CA GLY A 102 -1.13 5.26 -14.66
C GLY A 102 -2.44 4.55 -15.01
N THR A 103 -2.42 3.22 -15.17
CA THR A 103 -3.64 2.42 -15.43
C THR A 103 -4.17 1.82 -14.13
N LEU A 104 -5.45 2.01 -13.85
CA LEU A 104 -6.11 1.41 -12.70
C LEU A 104 -6.15 -0.13 -12.84
N LYS A 105 -5.72 -0.85 -11.80
CA LYS A 105 -5.65 -2.32 -11.78
C LYS A 105 -6.49 -2.96 -10.67
N MET A 106 -6.78 -2.25 -9.59
CA MET A 106 -7.54 -2.76 -8.45
C MET A 106 -8.32 -1.63 -7.78
N TYR A 107 -9.51 -1.96 -7.27
CA TYR A 107 -10.37 -1.15 -6.40
C TYR A 107 -10.32 -1.69 -4.96
#